data_AF-A0A4Q2ZNK9-F1
#
_entry.id   AF-A0A4Q2ZNK9-F1
#
_cell.length_a   1.000
_cell.length_b   1.000
_cell.length_c   1.000
_cell.angle_alpha   90.00
_cell.angle_beta   90.00
_cell.angle_gamma   90.00
#
_symmetry.space_group_name_H-M   'P 1'
#
loop_
_entity.id
_entity.type
_entity.pdbx_description
1 polymer ?
#
loop_
_entity_poly.entity_id
_entity_poly.type
_entity_poly.pdbx_seq_one_letter_code
_entity_poly.pdbx_strand_id
1 'polypeptide(L)' 'MDSILNAAALALSNGDLLGALNRIALRDDPDALAMRGIAMAQLGELSRARELLRSATKAFGPAESVARAQQF' A
#
# COMPACT_ATOMS: atom_id res chain seq x y z
N MET A 1 3.12 8.29 -14.34
CA MET A 1 3.12 8.29 -12.87
C MET A 1 1.71 8.09 -12.36
N ASP A 2 1.47 7.10 -11.48
CA ASP A 2 0.18 6.98 -10.78
C ASP A 2 0.13 8.04 -9.66
N SER A 3 -0.52 9.16 -9.94
CA SER A 3 -0.53 10.32 -9.04
C SER A 3 -1.26 10.04 -7.73
N ILE A 4 -2.16 9.05 -7.70
CA ILE A 4 -2.92 8.67 -6.51
C ILE A 4 -2.04 7.88 -5.54
N LEU A 5 -1.25 6.92 -6.05
CA LEU A 5 -0.31 6.15 -5.23
C LEU A 5 0.74 7.06 -4.58
N ASN A 6 1.30 8.00 -5.34
CA ASN A 6 2.32 8.91 -4.80
C ASN A 6 1.73 9.86 -3.74
N ALA A 7 0.51 10.34 -3.96
CA ALA A 7 -0.20 11.19 -3.01
C ALA A 7 -0.62 10.41 -1.74
N ALA A 8 -0.93 9.13 -1.85
CA ALA A 8 -1.23 8.27 -0.70
C ALA A 8 0.04 7.95 0.10
N ALA A 9 1.16 7.64 -0.57
CA ALA A 9 2.45 7.42 0.08
C ALA A 9 2.91 8.66 0.86
N LEU A 10 2.80 9.85 0.27
CA LEU A 10 3.13 11.11 0.94
C LEU A 10 2.23 11.37 2.17
N ALA A 11 0.93 11.05 2.07
CA ALA A 11 0.01 11.17 3.20
C ALA A 11 0.39 10.21 4.34
N LEU A 12 0.76 8.96 4.03
CA LEU A 12 1.28 8.01 5.03
C LEU A 12 2.56 8.52 5.70
N SER A 13 3.52 9.06 4.94
CA SER A 13 4.76 9.61 5.49
C SER A 13 4.55 10.83 6.37
N ASN A 14 3.50 11.62 6.10
CA ASN A 14 3.12 12.78 6.91
C ASN A 14 2.21 12.40 8.11
N GLY A 15 1.91 11.12 8.31
CA GLY A 15 1.03 10.64 9.38
C GLY A 15 -0.47 10.77 9.10
N ASP A 16 -0.86 11.20 7.89
CA ASP A 16 -2.26 11.25 7.45
C ASP A 16 -2.71 9.90 6.89
N LEU A 17 -2.93 8.96 7.82
CA LEU A 17 -3.39 7.60 7.54
C LEU A 17 -4.78 7.59 6.89
N LEU A 18 -5.70 8.45 7.33
CA LEU A 18 -7.07 8.51 6.80
C LEU A 18 -7.10 9.10 5.39
N GLY A 19 -6.32 10.16 5.12
CA GLY A 19 -6.19 10.74 3.79
C GLY A 19 -5.57 9.77 2.78
N ALA A 20 -4.58 8.98 3.21
CA ALA A 20 -4.02 7.91 2.39
C ALA A 20 -5.05 6.82 2.08
N LEU A 21 -5.77 6.33 3.10
CA LEU A 21 -6.77 5.28 2.96
C LEU A 21 -7.93 5.71 2.06
N ASN A 22 -8.40 6.95 2.17
CA ASN A 22 -9.50 7.46 1.34
C ASN A 22 -9.13 7.51 -0.15
N ARG A 23 -7.88 7.86 -0.46
CA ARG A 23 -7.38 7.92 -1.85
C ARG A 23 -7.30 6.54 -2.51
N ILE A 24 -7.06 5.49 -1.72
CA ILE A 24 -6.95 4.12 -2.24
C ILE A 24 -8.17 3.25 -1.94
N ALA A 25 -9.19 3.78 -1.27
CA ALA A 25 -10.39 3.05 -0.86
C ALA A 25 -11.12 2.38 -2.04
N LEU A 26 -11.12 3.05 -3.21
CA LEU A 26 -11.77 2.57 -4.44
C LEU A 26 -10.88 1.62 -5.27
N ARG A 27 -9.65 1.35 -4.83
CA ARG A 27 -8.68 0.52 -5.55
C ARG A 27 -8.49 -0.81 -4.84
N ASP A 28 -8.37 -1.87 -5.64
CA ASP A 28 -8.03 -3.22 -5.17
C ASP A 28 -6.73 -3.74 -5.81
N ASP A 29 -5.95 -2.82 -6.37
CA ASP A 29 -4.64 -3.13 -6.94
C ASP A 29 -3.66 -3.60 -5.86
N PRO A 30 -2.65 -4.41 -6.22
CA PRO A 30 -1.62 -4.86 -5.29
C PRO A 30 -0.93 -3.73 -4.52
N ASP A 31 -0.71 -2.56 -5.15
CA ASP A 31 -0.18 -1.36 -4.48
C ASP A 31 -1.11 -0.81 -3.39
N ALA A 32 -2.42 -0.76 -3.66
CA ALA A 32 -3.42 -0.28 -2.71
C ALA A 32 -3.52 -1.22 -1.50
N LEU A 33 -3.44 -2.53 -1.73
CA LEU A 33 -3.39 -3.53 -0.65
C LEU A 33 -2.13 -3.40 0.20
N ALA A 34 -0.97 -3.16 -0.42
CA ALA A 34 0.29 -2.96 0.29
C ALA A 34 0.25 -1.72 1.20
N MET A 35 -0.23 -0.59 0.67
CA MET A 35 -0.34 0.65 1.44
C MET A 35 -1.38 0.57 2.56
N ARG A 36 -2.50 -0.14 2.37
CA ARG A 36 -3.44 -0.45 3.46
C ARG A 36 -2.77 -1.28 4.55
N GLY A 37 -1.95 -2.26 4.19
CA GLY A 37 -1.17 -3.05 5.14
C GLY A 37 -0.20 -2.19 5.97
N ILE A 38 0.53 -1.29 5.31
CA ILE A 38 1.45 -0.35 5.98
C ILE A 38 0.68 0.59 6.92
N ALA A 39 -0.47 1.12 6.49
CA ALA A 39 -1.32 1.97 7.32
C ALA A 39 -1.83 1.23 8.57
N MET A 40 -2.28 -0.03 8.42
CA MET A 40 -2.74 -0.84 9.55
C MET A 40 -1.61 -1.20 10.52
N ALA A 41 -0.39 -1.41 10.04
CA ALA A 41 0.77 -1.62 10.91
C ALA A 41 1.07 -0.39 11.78
N GLN A 42 0.92 0.82 11.21
CA GLN A 42 1.09 2.07 11.94
C GLN A 42 -0.02 2.32 12.98
N LEU A 43 -1.22 1.77 12.77
CA LEU A 43 -2.33 1.81 13.74
C LEU A 43 -2.22 0.75 14.84
N GLY A 44 -1.19 -0.11 14.81
CA GLY A 44 -1.02 -1.22 15.76
C GLY A 44 -1.75 -2.52 15.38
N GLU A 45 -2.48 -2.53 14.26
CA GLU A 45 -3.25 -3.68 13.75
C GLU A 45 -2.35 -4.64 12.95
N LEU A 46 -1.32 -5.19 13.59
CA LEU A 46 -0.27 -6.00 12.96
C LEU A 46 -0.81 -7.28 12.29
N SER A 47 -1.85 -7.89 12.85
CA SER A 47 -2.46 -9.11 12.29
C SER A 47 -3.12 -8.83 10.94
N ARG A 48 -3.99 -7.81 10.87
CA ARG A 48 -4.65 -7.40 9.61
C ARG A 48 -3.65 -6.84 8.61
N ALA A 49 -2.66 -6.08 9.07
CA ALA A 49 -1.59 -5.57 8.21
C ALA A 49 -0.89 -6.70 7.46
N ARG A 50 -0.55 -7.78 8.18
CA ARG A 50 0.18 -8.92 7.61
C ARG A 50 -0.67 -9.74 6.64
N GLU A 51 -1.98 -9.85 6.87
CA GLU A 51 -2.90 -10.46 5.91
C GLU A 51 -3.00 -9.65 4.62
N LEU A 52 -3.13 -8.33 4.73
CA LEU A 52 -3.17 -7.44 3.57
C LEU A 52 -1.87 -7.45 2.77
N LEU A 53 -0.72 -7.44 3.45
CA LEU A 53 0.58 -7.54 2.78
C LEU A 53 0.72 -8.88 2.04
N ARG A 54 0.27 -9.99 2.64
CA ARG A 54 0.28 -11.30 1.98
C ARG A 54 -0.63 -11.32 0.75
N SER A 55 -1.81 -10.71 0.82
CA SER A 55 -2.71 -10.57 -0.33
C SER A 55 -2.12 -9.69 -1.42
N ALA A 56 -1.47 -8.59 -1.05
CA ALA A 56 -0.73 -7.74 -1.98
C ALA A 56 0.38 -8.54 -2.68
N THR A 57 1.20 -9.28 -1.94
CA THR A 57 2.27 -10.13 -2.51
C THR A 57 1.72 -11.18 -3.47
N LYS A 58 0.57 -11.78 -3.17
CA LYS A 58 -0.10 -12.73 -4.09
C LYS A 58 -0.59 -12.04 -5.36
N ALA A 59 -1.12 -10.82 -5.23
CA ALA A 59 -1.60 -10.02 -6.36
C ALA A 59 -0.46 -9.45 -7.23
N PHE A 60 0.73 -9.20 -6.67
CA PHE A 60 1.92 -8.79 -7.44
C PHE A 60 2.46 -9.89 -8.37
N GLY A 61 2.15 -11.17 -8.13
CA GLY A 61 2.61 -12.29 -8.95
C GLY A 61 4.16 -12.43 -9.02
N PRO A 62 4.67 -13.53 -9.59
CA PRO A 62 6.11 -13.78 -9.70
C PRO A 62 6.84 -12.84 -10.69
N ALA A 63 6.13 -11.94 -11.40
CA ALA A 63 6.69 -11.13 -12.49
C ALA A 63 6.91 -9.64 -12.15
N GLU A 64 6.18 -9.04 -11.20
CA GLU A 64 6.28 -7.59 -10.92
C GLU A 64 7.13 -7.23 -9.69
N SER A 65 7.63 -8.21 -8.93
CA SER A 65 8.43 -7.94 -7.72
C SER A 65 9.80 -7.31 -8.03
N VAL A 66 10.29 -7.40 -9.27
CA VAL A 66 11.61 -6.88 -9.69
C VAL A 66 11.53 -5.50 -10.38
N ALA A 67 10.37 -5.11 -10.91
CA ALA A 67 10.27 -3.89 -11.72
C ALA A 67 10.33 -2.59 -10.90
N ARG A 68 9.98 -2.63 -9.61
CA ARG A 68 9.86 -1.42 -8.77
C ARG A 68 10.97 -1.20 -7.75
N ALA A 69 11.84 -2.20 -7.53
CA ALA A 69 13.03 -2.02 -6.68
C ALA A 69 14.14 -1.18 -7.36
N GLN A 70 14.01 -0.86 -8.66
CA GLN A 70 14.96 -0.03 -9.42
C GLN A 70 14.48 1.40 -9.72
N GLN A 71 13.31 1.82 -9.21
CA GLN A 71 12.82 3.20 -9.39
C GLN A 71 12.58 3.85 -8.03
N PHE A 72 13.67 4.11 -7.33
CA PHE A 72 13.75 5.09 -6.23
C PHE A 72 14.83 6.11 -6.59
#